data_AF-A0A968JQP9-F1
#
_entry.id   AF-A0A968JQP9-F1
#
_cell.length_a   1.000
_cell.length_b   1.000
_cell.length_c   1.000
_cell.angle_alpha   90.00
_cell.angle_beta   90.00
_cell.angle_gamma   90.00
#
_symmetry.space_group_name_H-M   'P 1'
#
loop_
_entity.id
_entity.type
_entity.pdbx_description
1 polymer ?
#
loop_
_entity_poly.entity_id
_entity_poly.type
_entity_poly.pdbx_seq_one_letter_code
_entity_poly.pdbx_strand_id
1 'polypeptide(L)'
;MLKDFNLKFTFTRKAFDPVSPDFVFWYYSNGYGSALKSHFTLSDISLNIRYQPKVTWIIDGLRRFPVNFNKAPVFSFDYFYGQKGWFNSDFDVRKISVAIEHNFIPGAFGMMVYDIRFSHSFKSLPYPALNVLAGNQSFFRSDRTYNLMNYGEFVASETFELFYA
;
A
#
# COMPACT_ATOMS: atom_id res chain seq x y z
N MET A 1 17.01 -10.92 -20.30
CA MET A 1 16.49 -9.79 -19.51
C MET A 1 15.02 -10.10 -19.22
N LEU A 2 14.59 -10.16 -17.95
CA LEU A 2 13.25 -10.60 -17.55
C LEU A 2 12.16 -9.64 -18.08
N LYS A 3 11.50 -10.00 -19.19
CA LYS A 3 10.52 -9.15 -19.89
C LYS A 3 9.24 -8.91 -19.09
N ASP A 4 8.89 -9.87 -18.23
CA ASP A 4 7.61 -9.93 -17.53
C ASP A 4 7.68 -9.39 -16.10
N PHE A 5 8.87 -8.98 -15.65
CA PHE A 5 9.12 -8.45 -14.31
C PHE A 5 9.42 -6.96 -14.37
N ASN A 6 8.86 -6.22 -13.41
CA ASN A 6 9.24 -4.86 -13.09
C ASN A 6 9.75 -4.83 -11.65
N LEU A 7 10.97 -4.35 -11.47
CA LEU A 7 11.64 -4.25 -10.19
C LEU A 7 11.90 -2.78 -9.89
N LYS A 8 11.44 -2.29 -8.74
CA LYS A 8 11.64 -0.91 -8.32
C LYS A 8 12.13 -0.85 -6.88
N PHE A 9 13.26 -0.19 -6.69
CA PHE A 9 13.79 0.19 -5.38
C PHE A 9 13.42 1.64 -5.12
N THR A 10 12.83 1.93 -3.96
CA THR A 10 12.49 3.30 -3.57
C THR A 10 12.92 3.55 -2.15
N PHE A 11 13.65 4.64 -1.91
CA PHE A 11 13.86 5.17 -0.57
C PHE A 11 12.79 6.22 -0.28
N THR A 12 12.13 6.12 0.87
CA THR A 12 11.08 7.03 1.30
C THR A 12 11.40 7.56 2.68
N ARG A 13 11.29 8.88 2.87
CA ARG A 13 11.30 9.52 4.17
C ARG A 13 9.99 10.26 4.38
N LYS A 14 9.29 9.96 5.46
CA LYS A 14 8.00 10.56 5.82
C LYS A 14 8.17 11.27 7.16
N ALA A 15 7.71 12.51 7.26
CA ALA A 15 7.57 13.21 8.51
C ALA A 15 6.07 13.41 8.77
N PHE A 16 5.66 13.17 10.01
CA PHE A 16 4.29 13.37 10.47
C PHE A 16 4.28 14.51 11.49
N ASP A 17 3.54 15.56 11.15
CA ASP A 17 3.29 16.72 12.00
C ASP A 17 1.77 16.95 12.08
N PRO A 18 1.16 16.95 13.28
CA PRO A 18 -0.27 17.24 13.43
C PRO A 18 -0.51 18.73 13.13
N VAL A 19 -1.25 19.01 12.05
CA VAL A 19 -1.49 20.39 11.57
C VAL A 19 -2.68 21.05 12.27
N SER A 20 -3.69 20.27 12.67
CA SER A 20 -4.90 20.81 13.31
C SER A 20 -4.80 20.75 14.84
N PRO A 21 -5.20 21.82 15.56
CA PRO A 21 -5.35 21.80 17.02
C PRO A 21 -6.30 20.70 17.51
N ASP A 22 -7.28 20.31 16.68
CA ASP A 22 -8.30 19.31 17.03
C ASP A 22 -7.81 17.87 16.87
N PHE A 23 -6.71 17.67 16.14
CA PHE A 23 -6.14 16.34 15.91
C PHE A 23 -5.03 16.08 16.92
N VAL A 24 -5.42 15.55 18.08
CA VAL A 24 -4.50 15.28 19.18
C VAL A 24 -3.88 13.90 19.01
N PHE A 25 -2.60 13.85 18.62
CA PHE A 25 -1.82 12.62 18.56
C PHE A 25 -0.64 12.68 19.53
N TRP A 26 -0.51 11.64 20.37
CA TRP A 26 0.61 11.45 21.27
C TRP A 26 1.05 10.00 21.28
N TYR A 27 2.36 9.77 21.35
CA TYR A 27 2.93 8.46 21.55
C TYR A 27 4.12 8.52 22.52
N TYR A 28 4.42 7.39 23.14
CA TYR A 28 5.58 7.24 24.02
C TYR A 28 6.85 7.00 23.19
N SER A 29 7.88 7.82 23.38
CA SER A 29 9.10 7.73 22.57
C SER A 29 9.92 6.44 22.80
N ASN A 30 9.91 5.92 24.04
CA ASN A 30 10.69 4.74 24.46
C ASN A 30 9.89 3.82 25.42
N GLY A 31 8.59 3.65 25.16
CA GLY A 31 7.71 2.77 25.96
C GLY A 31 6.98 3.49 27.10
N TYR A 32 6.08 2.76 27.76
CA TYR A 32 5.15 3.31 28.75
C TYR A 32 5.86 4.12 29.84
N GLY A 33 5.40 5.36 30.07
CA GLY A 33 5.97 6.29 31.05
C GLY A 33 7.11 7.19 30.53
N SER A 34 7.53 7.05 29.28
CA SER A 34 8.49 7.95 28.63
C SER A 34 7.87 9.30 28.23
N ALA A 35 8.71 10.27 27.85
CA ALA A 35 8.25 11.54 27.30
C ALA A 35 7.28 11.34 26.12
N LEU A 36 6.19 12.09 26.13
CA LEU A 36 5.21 12.11 25.06
C LEU A 36 5.74 12.94 23.88
N LYS A 37 5.57 12.41 22.68
CA LYS A 37 5.85 13.10 21.43
C LYS A 37 4.60 13.12 20.55
N SER A 38 4.45 14.19 19.77
CA SER A 38 3.32 14.38 18.82
C SER A 38 3.75 14.35 17.35
N HIS A 39 5.05 14.42 17.06
CA HIS A 39 5.61 14.33 15.71
C HIS A 39 6.55 13.13 15.63
N PHE A 40 6.64 12.52 14.45
CA PHE A 40 7.57 11.43 14.20
C PHE A 40 8.06 11.42 12.77
N THR A 41 9.26 10.88 12.56
CA THR A 41 9.83 10.62 11.24
C THR A 41 9.95 9.12 11.01
N LEU A 42 9.63 8.67 9.79
CA LEU A 42 9.88 7.31 9.30
C LEU A 42 10.79 7.37 8.10
N SER A 43 11.77 6.49 8.05
CA SER A 43 12.59 6.28 6.85
C SER A 43 12.60 4.81 6.50
N ASP A 44 12.20 4.49 5.26
CA ASP A 44 12.10 3.13 4.75
C ASP A 44 12.72 3.02 3.35
N ILE A 45 13.27 1.84 3.08
CA ILE A 45 13.61 1.39 1.74
C ILE A 45 12.55 0.35 1.36
N SER A 46 12.04 0.47 0.14
CA SER A 46 11.04 -0.45 -0.41
C SER A 46 11.57 -1.17 -1.63
N LEU A 47 11.30 -2.47 -1.67
CA LEU A 47 11.46 -3.34 -2.82
C LEU A 47 10.08 -3.63 -3.38
N ASN A 48 9.85 -3.25 -4.63
CA ASN A 48 8.56 -3.44 -5.30
C ASN A 48 8.81 -4.36 -6.50
N ILE A 49 8.15 -5.51 -6.52
CA ILE A 49 8.25 -6.52 -7.57
C ILE A 49 6.87 -6.69 -8.18
N ARG A 50 6.75 -6.38 -9.46
CA ARG A 50 5.52 -6.60 -10.22
C ARG A 50 5.79 -7.60 -11.34
N TYR A 51 5.09 -8.71 -11.32
CA TYR A 51 5.18 -9.77 -12.32
C TYR A 51 3.87 -9.86 -13.10
N GLN A 52 3.96 -9.83 -14.42
CA GLN A 52 2.81 -9.95 -15.30
C GLN A 52 3.18 -10.87 -16.47
N PRO A 53 2.71 -12.13 -16.48
CA PRO A 53 3.06 -13.07 -17.53
C PRO A 53 2.49 -12.62 -18.88
N LYS A 54 3.26 -12.82 -19.96
CA LYS A 54 2.82 -12.53 -21.33
C LYS A 54 2.42 -11.06 -21.57
N VAL A 55 3.02 -10.14 -20.83
CA VAL A 55 2.79 -8.71 -21.00
C VAL A 55 3.48 -8.20 -22.26
N THR A 56 2.77 -7.40 -23.06
CA THR A 56 3.36 -6.70 -24.20
C THR A 56 3.63 -5.27 -23.76
N TRP A 57 4.90 -4.87 -23.80
CA TRP A 57 5.28 -3.50 -23.49
C TRP A 57 5.25 -2.67 -24.76
N ILE A 58 4.50 -1.57 -24.73
CA ILE A 58 4.51 -0.56 -25.80
C ILE A 58 5.41 0.58 -25.33
N ILE A 59 6.23 1.09 -26.25
CA ILE A 59 7.09 2.25 -26.05
C ILE A 59 6.52 3.36 -26.93
N ASP A 60 6.19 4.48 -26.30
CA ASP A 60 5.76 5.72 -26.95
C ASP A 60 6.73 6.84 -26.54
N GLY A 61 7.64 7.18 -27.45
CA GLY A 61 8.77 8.07 -27.17
C GLY A 61 9.63 7.55 -26.00
N LEU A 62 9.67 8.31 -24.90
CA LEU A 62 10.40 7.96 -23.67
C LEU A 62 9.54 7.19 -22.65
N ARG A 63 8.25 6.98 -22.93
CA ARG A 63 7.33 6.31 -22.01
C ARG A 63 7.16 4.86 -22.42
N ARG A 64 7.33 3.95 -21.46
CA ARG A 64 7.03 2.53 -21.62
C ARG A 64 5.85 2.15 -20.73
N PHE A 65 4.80 1.57 -21.29
CA PHE A 65 3.63 1.11 -20.53
C PHE A 65 3.21 -0.31 -20.93
N PRO A 66 2.70 -1.10 -19.98
CA PRO A 66 2.29 -2.47 -20.24
C PRO A 66 0.88 -2.50 -20.86
N VAL A 67 0.69 -3.32 -21.89
CA VAL A 67 -0.61 -3.64 -22.47
C VAL A 67 -0.89 -5.12 -22.28
N ASN A 68 -2.03 -5.41 -21.63
CA ASN A 68 -2.43 -6.75 -21.27
C ASN A 68 -3.40 -7.37 -22.28
N PHE A 69 -2.91 -7.73 -23.47
CA PHE A 69 -3.73 -8.42 -24.48
C PHE A 69 -4.20 -9.82 -24.04
N ASN A 70 -3.36 -10.52 -23.28
CA ASN A 70 -3.58 -11.92 -22.91
C ASN A 70 -4.41 -12.10 -21.64
N LYS A 71 -4.93 -11.01 -21.05
CA LYS A 71 -5.72 -11.02 -19.81
C LYS A 71 -5.02 -11.80 -18.70
N ALA A 72 -3.70 -11.71 -18.62
CA ALA A 72 -2.94 -12.40 -17.60
C ALA A 72 -3.06 -11.68 -16.25
N PRO A 73 -3.09 -12.39 -15.12
CA PRO A 73 -3.07 -11.78 -13.80
C PRO A 73 -1.76 -11.03 -13.55
N VAL A 74 -1.85 -9.95 -12.78
CA VAL A 74 -0.71 -9.17 -12.29
C VAL A 74 -0.49 -9.56 -10.83
N PHE A 75 0.73 -9.99 -10.54
CA PHE A 75 1.17 -10.26 -9.18
C PHE A 75 2.07 -9.11 -8.73
N SER A 76 1.79 -8.55 -7.56
CA SER A 76 2.61 -7.50 -6.95
C SER A 76 3.07 -7.96 -5.57
N PHE A 77 4.34 -7.72 -5.28
CA PHE A 77 4.96 -7.96 -3.99
C PHE A 77 5.76 -6.74 -3.60
N ASP A 78 5.42 -6.15 -2.47
CA ASP A 78 6.09 -4.99 -1.91
C ASP A 78 6.61 -5.32 -0.51
N TYR A 79 7.89 -5.02 -0.29
CA TYR A 79 8.53 -5.17 1.00
C TYR A 79 9.11 -3.83 1.44
N PHE A 80 8.74 -3.36 2.62
CA PHE A 80 9.23 -2.14 3.23
C PHE A 80 10.09 -2.48 4.43
N TYR A 81 11.31 -1.96 4.43
CA TYR A 81 12.29 -2.12 5.49
C TYR A 81 12.84 -0.76 5.93
N GLY A 82 12.66 -0.45 7.19
CA GLY A 82 13.23 0.71 7.88
C GLY A 82 13.63 0.32 9.28
N GLN A 83 14.78 0.83 9.73
CA GLN A 83 15.31 0.58 11.06
C GLN A 83 15.34 1.89 11.84
N LYS A 84 14.93 1.86 13.11
CA LYS A 84 15.02 2.99 14.03
C LYS A 84 16.45 3.52 14.06
N GLY A 85 16.59 4.83 13.94
CA GLY A 85 17.87 5.54 13.86
C GLY A 85 18.40 5.78 12.44
N TRP A 86 17.96 5.02 11.42
CA TRP A 86 18.36 5.29 10.04
C TRP A 86 17.69 6.57 9.53
N PHE A 87 18.48 7.53 9.03
CA PHE A 87 17.98 8.82 8.52
C PHE A 87 16.98 9.50 9.47
N ASN A 88 17.26 9.43 10.78
CA ASN A 88 16.40 9.92 11.86
C ASN A 88 15.00 9.28 11.91
N SER A 89 14.86 8.00 11.56
CA SER A 89 13.61 7.25 11.76
C SER A 89 13.37 6.99 13.25
N ASP A 90 12.21 7.37 13.77
CA ASP A 90 11.80 7.14 15.16
C ASP A 90 11.32 5.69 15.41
N PHE A 91 10.93 4.97 14.35
CA PHE A 91 10.37 3.63 14.41
C PHE A 91 11.02 2.63 13.44
N ASP A 92 10.87 1.35 13.75
CA ASP A 92 11.18 0.22 12.86
C ASP A 92 10.01 -0.03 11.90
N VAL A 93 10.24 0.10 10.60
CA VAL A 93 9.25 -0.19 9.56
C VAL A 93 9.54 -1.57 9.00
N ARG A 94 8.62 -2.52 9.19
CA ARG A 94 8.67 -3.84 8.54
C ARG A 94 7.28 -4.18 8.05
N LYS A 95 7.06 -4.05 6.76
CA LYS A 95 5.75 -4.28 6.15
C LYS A 95 5.91 -5.10 4.87
N ILE A 96 5.01 -6.05 4.68
CA ILE A 96 4.83 -6.76 3.42
C ILE A 96 3.44 -6.41 2.87
N SER A 97 3.36 -6.25 1.56
CA SER A 97 2.10 -6.19 0.82
C SER A 97 2.17 -7.12 -0.38
N VAL A 98 1.12 -7.90 -0.60
CA VAL A 98 0.99 -8.79 -1.74
C VAL A 98 -0.36 -8.52 -2.39
N ALA A 99 -0.38 -8.43 -3.72
CA ALA A 99 -1.60 -8.21 -4.46
C ALA A 99 -1.70 -9.08 -5.70
N ILE A 100 -2.93 -9.46 -6.05
CA ILE A 100 -3.28 -10.13 -7.29
C ILE A 100 -4.39 -9.35 -7.96
N GLU A 101 -4.12 -8.82 -9.15
CA GLU A 101 -5.10 -8.12 -9.98
C GLU A 101 -5.33 -8.91 -11.26
N HIS A 102 -6.59 -9.19 -11.62
CA HIS A 102 -6.87 -9.96 -12.83
C HIS A 102 -8.21 -9.55 -13.44
N ASN A 103 -8.19 -9.44 -14.77
CA ASN A 103 -9.34 -9.09 -15.58
C ASN A 103 -9.53 -10.16 -16.66
N PHE A 104 -10.50 -11.05 -16.48
CA PHE A 104 -10.74 -12.14 -17.42
C PHE A 104 -12.21 -12.21 -17.84
N ILE A 105 -12.46 -12.87 -18.97
CA ILE A 105 -13.81 -13.05 -19.51
C ILE A 105 -14.10 -14.55 -19.53
N PRO A 106 -14.75 -15.11 -18.49
CA PRO A 106 -15.14 -16.54 -18.44
C PRO A 106 -16.24 -16.95 -19.43
N GLY A 107 -16.26 -16.38 -20.64
CA GLY A 107 -17.29 -16.65 -21.65
C GLY A 107 -18.66 -16.13 -21.20
N ALA A 108 -19.56 -17.05 -20.84
CA ALA A 108 -20.97 -16.76 -20.58
C ALA A 108 -21.23 -15.82 -19.38
N PHE A 109 -20.28 -15.68 -18.46
CA PHE A 109 -20.43 -14.85 -17.25
C PHE A 109 -19.98 -13.39 -17.43
N GLY A 110 -19.65 -12.96 -18.65
CA GLY A 110 -19.21 -11.59 -18.90
C GLY A 110 -17.78 -11.32 -18.44
N MET A 111 -17.44 -10.05 -18.22
CA MET A 111 -16.12 -9.63 -17.75
C MET A 111 -16.09 -9.66 -16.22
N MET A 112 -15.14 -10.40 -15.66
CA MET A 112 -14.87 -10.42 -14.23
C MET A 112 -13.56 -9.68 -13.95
N VAL A 113 -13.61 -8.77 -12.99
CA VAL A 113 -12.42 -8.08 -12.48
C VAL A 113 -12.32 -8.35 -10.99
N TYR A 114 -11.16 -8.83 -10.55
CA TYR A 114 -10.86 -8.96 -9.12
C TYR A 114 -9.50 -8.37 -8.78
N ASP A 115 -9.42 -7.81 -7.57
CA ASP A 115 -8.23 -7.23 -6.97
C ASP A 115 -8.19 -7.68 -5.50
N ILE A 116 -7.24 -8.56 -5.20
CA ILE A 116 -7.04 -9.12 -3.87
C ILE A 116 -5.74 -8.54 -3.33
N ARG A 117 -5.78 -7.96 -2.13
CA ARG A 117 -4.60 -7.40 -1.46
C ARG A 117 -4.50 -7.91 -0.04
N PHE A 118 -3.29 -8.28 0.35
CA PHE A 118 -2.95 -8.63 1.71
C PHE A 118 -1.79 -7.76 2.15
N SER A 119 -1.90 -7.11 3.30
CA SER A 119 -0.80 -6.32 3.88
C SER A 119 -0.63 -6.63 5.35
N HIS A 120 0.62 -6.80 5.79
CA HIS A 120 0.94 -7.08 7.18
C HIS A 120 2.16 -6.28 7.63
N SER A 121 2.02 -5.62 8.78
CA SER A 121 3.08 -4.84 9.44
C SER A 121 3.56 -5.59 10.69
N PHE A 122 4.80 -6.06 10.66
CA PHE A 122 5.39 -6.91 11.71
C PHE A 122 5.82 -6.15 12.96
N LYS A 123 5.92 -4.83 12.88
CA LYS A 123 6.37 -3.96 13.96
C LYS A 123 5.27 -3.01 14.36
N SER A 124 5.24 -2.64 15.63
CA SER A 124 4.32 -1.64 16.16
C SER A 124 4.66 -0.27 15.58
N LEU A 125 3.77 0.22 14.73
CA LEU A 125 3.84 1.55 14.13
C LEU A 125 2.77 2.45 14.76
N PRO A 126 2.99 3.77 14.79
CA PRO A 126 1.94 4.71 15.21
C PRO A 126 0.76 4.63 14.25
N TYR A 127 -0.46 4.88 14.73
CA TYR A 127 -1.66 4.68 13.92
C TYR A 127 -1.67 5.39 12.56
N PRO A 128 -1.11 6.62 12.38
CA PRO A 128 -1.12 7.26 11.06
C PRO A 128 -0.22 6.55 10.04
N ALA A 129 0.66 5.67 10.50
CA ALA A 129 1.59 4.90 9.67
C ALA A 129 1.15 3.44 9.43
N LEU A 130 0.05 3.01 10.06
CA LEU A 130 -0.53 1.68 9.85
C LEU A 130 -1.32 1.59 8.52
N ASN A 131 -1.81 0.40 8.20
CA ASN A 131 -2.62 0.21 7.00
C ASN A 131 -4.00 0.82 7.22
N VAL A 132 -4.32 1.85 6.44
CA VAL A 132 -5.64 2.50 6.44
C VAL A 132 -6.43 1.95 5.26
N LEU A 133 -7.61 1.40 5.54
CA LEU A 133 -8.51 0.93 4.49
C LEU A 133 -9.15 2.10 3.75
N ALA A 134 -9.20 2.02 2.43
CA ALA A 134 -9.74 3.10 1.60
C ALA A 134 -11.28 3.14 1.70
N GLY A 135 -11.80 4.14 2.41
CA GLY A 135 -13.24 4.40 2.55
C GLY A 135 -13.76 5.43 1.57
N ASN A 136 -15.05 5.34 1.29
CA ASN A 136 -15.83 6.32 0.57
C ASN A 136 -17.09 6.62 1.37
N GLN A 137 -17.22 7.85 1.88
CA GLN A 137 -18.39 8.27 2.65
C GLN A 137 -19.65 8.44 1.78
N SER A 138 -19.48 8.55 0.45
CA SER A 138 -20.59 8.72 -0.47
C SER A 138 -21.34 7.41 -0.69
N PHE A 139 -22.62 7.55 -1.06
CA PHE A 139 -23.44 6.42 -1.49
C PHE A 139 -23.03 5.90 -2.89
N PHE A 140 -22.49 6.79 -3.74
CA PHE A 140 -22.04 6.42 -5.08
C PHE A 140 -20.77 5.58 -5.01
N ARG A 141 -20.74 4.49 -5.79
CA ARG A 141 -19.58 3.59 -5.88
C ARG A 141 -18.37 4.34 -6.44
N SER A 142 -17.25 4.21 -5.74
CA SER A 142 -15.92 4.53 -6.24
C SER A 142 -15.08 3.26 -6.33
N ASP A 143 -14.16 3.24 -7.29
CA ASP A 143 -13.27 2.10 -7.51
C ASP A 143 -12.31 1.92 -6.33
N ARG A 144 -12.09 0.67 -5.94
CA ARG A 144 -11.15 0.26 -4.86
C ARG A 144 -11.39 0.96 -3.51
N THR A 145 -12.66 1.22 -3.18
CA THR A 145 -13.06 1.82 -1.90
C THR A 145 -14.31 1.16 -1.33
N TYR A 146 -14.42 1.14 0.00
CA TYR A 146 -15.63 0.68 0.69
C TYR A 146 -16.63 1.83 0.86
N ASN A 147 -17.83 1.69 0.30
CA ASN A 147 -18.86 2.73 0.38
C ASN A 147 -19.47 2.81 1.79
N LEU A 148 -19.93 4.00 2.17
CA LEU A 148 -20.46 4.36 3.50
C LEU A 148 -19.45 4.13 4.65
N MET A 149 -18.15 4.13 4.34
CA MET A 149 -17.07 4.02 5.33
C MET A 149 -16.39 5.38 5.52
N ASN A 150 -16.19 5.82 6.76
CA ASN A 150 -15.48 7.06 7.04
C ASN A 150 -13.99 6.94 6.76
N TYR A 151 -13.36 8.06 6.41
CA TYR A 151 -11.92 8.11 6.20
C TYR A 151 -11.17 7.82 7.50
N GLY A 152 -10.27 6.85 7.47
CA GLY A 152 -9.49 6.48 8.65
C GLY A 152 -10.28 5.73 9.73
N GLU A 153 -11.51 5.29 9.44
CA GLU A 153 -12.34 4.54 10.41
C GLU A 153 -11.70 3.21 10.81
N PHE A 154 -11.05 2.55 9.85
CA PHE A 154 -10.37 1.27 10.08
C PHE A 154 -8.88 1.38 9.78
N VAL A 155 -8.09 1.15 10.83
CA VAL A 155 -6.64 1.16 10.80
C VAL A 155 -6.14 -0.12 11.46
N ALA A 156 -5.35 -0.90 10.74
CA ALA A 156 -4.87 -2.19 11.22
C ALA A 156 -3.40 -2.45 10.86
N SER A 157 -2.74 -3.29 11.64
CA SER A 157 -1.42 -3.83 11.30
C SER A 157 -1.52 -4.87 10.18
N GLU A 158 -2.61 -5.63 10.12
CA GLU A 158 -2.88 -6.66 9.14
C GLU A 158 -4.22 -6.41 8.43
N THR A 159 -4.22 -6.48 7.11
CA THR A 159 -5.40 -6.25 6.29
C THR A 159 -5.50 -7.28 5.17
N PHE A 160 -6.73 -7.68 4.88
CA PHE A 160 -7.10 -8.45 3.70
C PHE A 160 -8.23 -7.72 2.99
N GLU A 161 -8.00 -7.35 1.73
CA GLU A 161 -8.91 -6.57 0.91
C GLU A 161 -9.26 -7.36 -0.35
N LEU A 162 -10.54 -7.39 -0.70
CA LEU A 162 -11.05 -7.99 -1.92
C LEU A 162 -11.99 -6.99 -2.59
N PHE A 163 -11.64 -6.58 -3.79
CA PHE A 163 -12.52 -5.83 -4.67
C PHE A 163 -12.88 -6.70 -5.86
N TYR A 164 -14.16 -6.67 -6.23
CA TYR A 164 -14.66 -7.35 -7.43
C TYR A 164 -15.62 -6.44 -8.20
N ALA A 165 -15.65 -6.60 -9.52
CA ALA A 165 -16.58 -5.93 -10.41
C ALA A 165 -17.06 -6.89 -11.49
#